data_AF-A0A8J5H2Y9-F1
#
_entry.id   AF-A0A8J5H2Y9-F1
#
_cell.length_a   1.000
_cell.length_b   1.000
_cell.length_c   1.000
_cell.angle_alpha   90.00
_cell.angle_beta   90.00
_cell.angle_gamma   90.00
#
_symmetry.space_group_name_H-M   'P 1'
#
loop_
_entity.id
_entity.type
_entity.pdbx_description
1 polymer ?
#
loop_
_entity_poly.entity_id
_entity_poly.type
_entity_poly.pdbx_seq_one_letter_code
_entity_poly.pdbx_strand_id
1 'polypeptide(L)'
;MPKPFLPCRLAVAAPSLAAVATPSLPHRRNNENLPGSGTDLSLSEHPPLEHRELAREAVRKSLVLLKNGKVNEGPVLPLPKKTESILVAGSHGHNLGYQCGTTIFEAIEATVDPSTNIVFSKNPDASFLEQNNFSYAIVVVREPPYAETFGDNLNLTVPEPGLDLIRNVCATVKCVVIMISGRPLVVEPVIDKIDAFVAAWLPGSEGRGVADVLFGDYGFTGKLPRTWFKSVEQLPMNFGDAHYDPLFPLGFGISTSPVNA
;
A
#
# COMPACT_ATOMS: atom_id res chain seq x y z
N MET A 1 -28.42 -6.05 -6.94
CA MET A 1 -28.12 -6.92 -5.77
C MET A 1 -26.80 -6.46 -5.16
N PRO A 2 -26.73 -6.16 -3.86
CA PRO A 2 -25.46 -5.82 -3.21
C PRO A 2 -24.57 -7.06 -3.16
N LYS A 3 -23.31 -6.94 -3.62
CA LYS A 3 -22.33 -8.02 -3.54
C LYS A 3 -21.98 -8.30 -2.06
N PRO A 4 -21.85 -9.57 -1.65
CA PRO A 4 -21.48 -9.90 -0.28
C PRO A 4 -20.08 -9.36 0.05
N PHE A 5 -19.95 -8.69 1.19
CA PHE A 5 -18.67 -8.27 1.76
C PHE A 5 -17.87 -9.51 2.16
N LEU A 6 -16.68 -9.68 1.59
CA LEU A 6 -15.73 -10.70 2.04
C LEU A 6 -14.97 -10.12 3.24
N PRO A 7 -15.12 -10.66 4.47
CA PRO A 7 -14.37 -10.17 5.62
C PRO A 7 -12.87 -10.42 5.45
N CYS A 8 -12.07 -9.46 5.91
CA CYS A 8 -10.59 -9.38 5.83
C CYS A 8 -9.77 -10.58 6.36
N ARG A 9 -10.40 -11.67 6.80
CA ARG A 9 -9.68 -12.82 7.40
C ARG A 9 -8.91 -13.68 6.39
N LEU A 10 -9.07 -13.47 5.07
CA LEU A 10 -8.42 -14.28 4.04
C LEU A 10 -7.20 -13.65 3.34
N ALA A 11 -6.87 -12.38 3.58
CA ALA A 11 -5.92 -11.64 2.72
C ALA A 11 -4.55 -11.32 3.37
N VAL A 12 -4.01 -12.21 4.22
CA VAL A 12 -2.58 -12.16 4.60
C VAL A 12 -1.82 -13.14 3.71
N ALA A 13 -1.51 -12.72 2.48
CA ALA A 13 -0.50 -13.37 1.67
C ALA A 13 0.83 -12.63 1.90
N ALA A 14 1.59 -13.07 2.91
CA ALA A 14 3.00 -12.72 2.99
C ALA A 14 3.70 -13.25 1.72
N PRO A 15 4.57 -12.47 1.04
CA PRO A 15 5.42 -13.04 0.02
C PRO A 15 6.35 -14.06 0.69
N SER A 16 6.24 -15.31 0.22
CA SER A 16 6.98 -16.48 0.71
C SER A 16 8.47 -16.19 0.85
N LEU A 17 8.96 -16.16 2.09
CA LEU A 17 10.35 -16.41 2.42
C LEU A 17 10.43 -17.82 3.03
N ALA A 18 11.23 -18.67 2.41
CA ALA A 18 11.36 -20.08 2.75
C ALA A 18 12.17 -20.33 4.05
N ALA A 19 11.97 -21.55 4.58
CA ALA A 19 12.77 -22.32 5.57
C ALA A 19 12.37 -22.09 7.06
N VAL A 20 12.28 -23.09 7.95
CA VAL A 20 13.04 -24.35 8.13
C VAL A 20 12.15 -25.41 8.80
N ALA A 21 12.30 -26.68 8.42
CA ALA A 21 11.69 -27.84 9.08
C ALA A 21 12.55 -28.33 10.27
N THR A 22 11.92 -28.68 11.39
CA THR A 22 12.56 -29.39 12.51
C THR A 22 11.77 -30.66 12.90
N PRO A 23 12.44 -31.68 13.48
CA PRO A 23 12.07 -33.08 13.34
C PRO A 23 11.04 -33.59 14.35
N SER A 24 10.48 -34.75 14.00
CA SER A 24 9.45 -35.56 14.67
C SER A 24 9.88 -36.24 15.97
N LEU A 25 8.90 -36.51 16.87
CA LEU A 25 8.68 -37.73 17.73
C LEU A 25 7.91 -37.37 19.04
N PRO A 26 7.30 -38.32 19.78
CA PRO A 26 6.41 -39.42 19.40
C PRO A 26 5.05 -39.39 20.14
N HIS A 27 4.11 -40.23 19.68
CA HIS A 27 2.82 -40.51 20.31
C HIS A 27 2.92 -41.07 21.74
N ARG A 28 2.16 -40.49 22.68
CA ARG A 28 1.55 -41.24 23.80
C ARG A 28 0.20 -40.61 24.20
N ARG A 29 -0.88 -41.36 23.97
CA ARG A 29 -2.17 -41.18 24.66
C ARG A 29 -1.97 -41.60 26.11
N ASN A 30 -2.50 -40.83 27.05
CA ASN A 30 -3.24 -41.32 28.22
C ASN A 30 -4.10 -40.19 28.76
N ASN A 31 -5.34 -40.55 29.07
CA ASN A 31 -6.48 -39.70 29.30
C ASN A 31 -6.84 -39.81 30.79
N GLU A 32 -6.48 -38.83 31.62
CA GLU A 32 -6.97 -38.74 33.00
C GLU A 32 -7.24 -37.27 33.39
N ASN A 33 -8.52 -36.99 33.61
CA ASN A 33 -9.13 -35.94 34.45
C ASN A 33 -8.72 -34.47 34.23
N LEU A 34 -9.52 -33.77 33.41
CA LEU A 34 -9.59 -32.30 33.35
C LEU A 34 -10.80 -31.79 34.15
N PRO A 35 -10.62 -31.05 35.26
CA PRO A 35 -11.66 -30.22 35.83
C PRO A 35 -11.55 -28.78 35.28
N GLY A 36 -12.66 -28.27 34.73
CA GLY A 36 -12.81 -26.86 34.34
C GLY A 36 -13.04 -26.64 32.85
N SER A 37 -14.28 -26.82 32.40
CA SER A 37 -14.73 -26.32 31.11
C SER A 37 -14.71 -24.78 31.14
N GLY A 38 -13.80 -24.18 30.38
CA GLY A 38 -13.68 -22.73 30.35
C GLY A 38 -12.49 -22.27 29.51
N THR A 39 -12.48 -22.60 28.22
CA THR A 39 -11.77 -21.75 27.25
C THR A 39 -12.83 -21.18 26.34
N ASP A 40 -13.34 -20.05 26.79
CA ASP A 40 -13.96 -19.06 25.93
C ASP A 40 -13.04 -18.82 24.73
N LEU A 41 -13.38 -19.40 23.57
CA LEU A 41 -12.80 -19.02 22.28
C LEU A 41 -13.42 -17.67 21.86
N SER A 42 -13.36 -16.67 22.73
CA SER A 42 -13.63 -15.31 22.30
C SER A 42 -12.45 -14.88 21.45
N LEU A 43 -12.70 -14.80 20.14
CA LEU A 43 -11.87 -14.10 19.15
C LEU A 43 -11.86 -12.59 19.43
N SER A 44 -11.56 -12.17 20.65
CA SER A 44 -11.64 -10.79 21.15
C SER A 44 -10.28 -10.21 21.56
N GLU A 45 -9.22 -11.02 21.62
CA GLU A 45 -7.89 -10.50 21.90
C GLU A 45 -7.36 -9.76 20.67
N HIS A 46 -7.24 -8.44 20.84
CA HIS A 46 -6.47 -7.61 19.91
C HIS A 46 -5.03 -8.15 19.88
N PRO A 47 -4.39 -8.25 18.71
CA PRO A 47 -3.03 -8.75 18.63
C PRO A 47 -2.11 -7.91 19.54
N PRO A 48 -1.17 -8.56 20.27
CA PRO A 48 -0.22 -7.86 21.13
C PRO A 48 0.47 -6.69 20.43
N LEU A 49 0.77 -5.62 21.17
CA LEU A 49 1.42 -4.42 20.61
C LEU A 49 2.72 -4.75 19.87
N GLU A 50 3.50 -5.72 20.36
CA GLU A 50 4.72 -6.19 19.71
C GLU A 50 4.47 -6.74 18.30
N HIS A 51 3.37 -7.49 18.10
CA HIS A 51 3.01 -8.00 16.77
C HIS A 51 2.58 -6.89 15.83
N ARG A 52 1.91 -5.85 16.36
CA ARG A 52 1.53 -4.68 15.59
C ARG A 52 2.75 -3.85 15.20
N GLU A 53 3.73 -3.67 16.08
CA GLU A 53 4.97 -2.97 15.71
C GLU A 53 5.81 -3.77 14.72
N LEU A 54 5.85 -5.12 14.84
CA LEU A 54 6.47 -5.97 13.82
C LEU A 54 5.75 -5.87 12.47
N ALA A 55 4.41 -5.86 12.47
CA ALA A 55 3.63 -5.69 11.25
C ALA A 55 3.86 -4.30 10.63
N ARG A 56 3.89 -3.22 11.43
CA ARG A 56 4.26 -1.87 10.98
C ARG A 56 5.66 -1.83 10.35
N GLU A 57 6.62 -2.53 10.95
CA GLU A 57 7.96 -2.69 10.39
C GLU A 57 7.95 -3.41 9.04
N ALA A 58 7.19 -4.51 8.94
CA ALA A 58 7.04 -5.26 7.71
C ALA A 58 6.40 -4.40 6.61
N VAL A 59 5.38 -3.61 6.95
CA VAL A 59 4.75 -2.64 6.04
C VAL A 59 5.81 -1.70 5.48
N ARG A 60 6.52 -0.94 6.32
CA ARG A 60 7.50 0.05 5.83
C ARG A 60 8.61 -0.58 4.97
N LYS A 61 9.07 -1.79 5.30
CA LYS A 61 10.10 -2.52 4.53
C LYS A 61 9.58 -3.09 3.20
N SER A 62 8.27 -3.37 3.11
CA SER A 62 7.64 -3.89 1.89
C SER A 62 7.42 -2.83 0.81
N LEU A 63 7.31 -1.55 1.20
CA LEU A 63 6.98 -0.47 0.28
C LEU A 63 8.12 -0.25 -0.72
N VAL A 64 7.77 -0.17 -2.00
CA VAL A 64 8.73 0.09 -3.08
C VAL A 64 8.45 1.46 -3.68
N LEU A 65 9.43 2.36 -3.57
CA LEU A 65 9.39 3.68 -4.21
C LEU A 65 9.83 3.53 -5.67
N LEU A 66 8.92 3.79 -6.60
CA LEU A 66 9.13 3.58 -8.04
C LEU A 66 9.43 4.88 -8.79
N LYS A 67 8.98 6.01 -8.27
CA LYS A 67 9.29 7.34 -8.79
C LYS A 67 9.38 8.33 -7.62
N ASN A 68 10.31 9.28 -7.69
CA ASN A 68 10.47 10.32 -6.66
C ASN A 68 11.03 11.62 -7.26
N GLY A 69 10.19 12.33 -8.00
CA GLY A 69 10.52 13.53 -8.77
C GLY A 69 10.23 13.34 -10.26
N LYS A 70 9.84 14.42 -10.92
CA LYS A 70 9.85 14.51 -12.39
C LYS A 70 11.28 14.72 -12.89
N VAL A 71 11.49 14.48 -14.18
CA VAL A 71 12.81 14.70 -14.81
C VAL A 71 13.20 16.17 -14.62
N ASN A 72 14.39 16.41 -14.08
CA ASN A 72 14.94 17.74 -13.71
C ASN A 72 14.28 18.43 -12.50
N GLU A 73 13.44 17.74 -11.74
CA GLU A 73 12.92 18.21 -10.46
C GLU A 73 13.59 17.47 -9.30
N GLY A 74 13.64 18.11 -8.13
CA GLY A 74 14.15 17.48 -6.91
C GLY A 74 13.24 16.37 -6.37
N PRO A 75 13.70 15.60 -5.37
CA PRO A 75 12.90 14.56 -4.74
C PRO A 75 11.66 15.15 -4.05
N VAL A 76 10.55 14.42 -4.11
CA VAL A 76 9.25 14.80 -3.52
C VAL A 76 9.10 14.21 -2.12
N LEU A 77 9.52 12.95 -1.95
CA LEU A 77 9.59 12.25 -0.70
C LEU A 77 11.00 12.38 -0.09
N PRO A 78 11.11 12.56 1.24
CA PRO A 78 10.00 12.58 2.22
C PRO A 78 9.19 13.89 2.22
N LEU A 79 7.90 13.80 2.53
CA LEU A 79 6.98 14.94 2.64
C LEU A 79 7.20 15.70 3.96
N PRO A 80 7.01 17.03 3.98
CA PRO A 80 7.04 17.78 5.23
C PRO A 80 5.79 17.49 6.06
N LYS A 81 5.99 17.15 7.34
CA LYS A 81 4.91 16.92 8.32
C LYS A 81 4.12 18.18 8.66
N LYS A 82 4.73 19.36 8.54
CA LYS A 82 4.10 20.65 8.83
C LYS A 82 3.92 21.44 7.55
N THR A 83 2.67 21.71 7.20
CA THR A 83 2.30 22.58 6.07
C THR A 83 0.93 23.20 6.31
N GLU A 84 0.47 24.09 5.44
CA GLU A 84 -0.82 24.76 5.61
C GLU A 84 -2.00 23.81 5.36
N SER A 85 -2.01 23.15 4.20
CA SER A 85 -3.13 22.29 3.80
C SER A 85 -2.67 21.17 2.87
N ILE A 86 -3.17 19.95 3.10
CA ILE A 86 -2.90 18.77 2.26
C ILE A 86 -4.19 18.12 1.82
N LEU A 87 -4.14 17.48 0.65
CA LEU A 87 -5.24 16.67 0.14
C LEU A 87 -4.91 15.18 0.31
N VAL A 88 -5.82 14.41 0.89
CA VAL A 88 -5.83 12.95 0.74
C VAL A 88 -7.00 12.57 -0.17
N ALA A 89 -6.67 12.02 -1.34
CA ALA A 89 -7.64 11.67 -2.36
C ALA A 89 -7.77 10.16 -2.57
N GLY A 90 -8.93 9.75 -3.09
CA GLY A 90 -9.22 8.37 -3.45
C GLY A 90 -10.12 7.66 -2.46
N SER A 91 -11.03 6.84 -3.00
CA SER A 91 -12.09 6.17 -2.25
C SER A 91 -11.64 5.22 -1.16
N HIS A 92 -10.35 4.88 -1.14
CA HIS A 92 -9.78 3.83 -0.30
C HIS A 92 -8.84 4.38 0.77
N GLY A 93 -8.61 5.69 0.83
CA GLY A 93 -7.86 6.31 1.94
C GLY A 93 -8.58 6.16 3.28
N HIS A 94 -9.93 6.16 3.28
CA HIS A 94 -10.78 6.23 4.48
C HIS A 94 -11.77 5.04 4.58
N ASN A 95 -11.37 3.81 4.23
CA ASN A 95 -12.29 2.67 4.26
C ASN A 95 -11.72 1.45 5.02
N LEU A 96 -12.23 1.25 6.24
CA LEU A 96 -11.91 0.16 7.17
C LEU A 96 -12.31 -1.25 6.66
N GLY A 97 -13.30 -1.37 5.76
CA GLY A 97 -13.64 -2.67 5.16
C GLY A 97 -12.61 -3.11 4.12
N TYR A 98 -11.79 -2.17 3.68
CA TYR A 98 -10.80 -2.34 2.62
C TYR A 98 -9.39 -2.47 3.23
N GLN A 99 -9.01 -1.66 4.21
CA GLN A 99 -7.78 -1.85 4.98
C GLN A 99 -8.11 -2.52 6.31
N CYS A 100 -7.50 -3.67 6.59
CA CYS A 100 -7.82 -4.50 7.76
C CYS A 100 -7.21 -3.93 9.06
N GLY A 101 -7.41 -2.64 9.39
CA GLY A 101 -6.81 -1.97 10.55
C GLY A 101 -6.70 -0.45 10.38
N THR A 102 -5.66 0.16 10.94
CA THR A 102 -5.41 1.62 10.81
C THR A 102 -5.27 1.98 9.34
N THR A 103 -6.13 2.88 8.87
CA THR A 103 -6.13 3.27 7.47
C THR A 103 -4.95 4.17 7.13
N ILE A 104 -4.61 4.29 5.84
CA ILE A 104 -3.58 5.24 5.39
C ILE A 104 -3.99 6.68 5.75
N PHE A 105 -5.27 7.02 5.67
CA PHE A 105 -5.75 8.34 6.08
C PHE A 105 -5.53 8.58 7.57
N GLU A 106 -5.97 7.67 8.44
CA GLU A 106 -5.76 7.77 9.89
C GLU A 106 -4.26 7.81 10.23
N ALA A 107 -3.43 7.08 9.50
CA ALA A 107 -1.98 7.10 9.68
C ALA A 107 -1.36 8.46 9.31
N ILE A 108 -1.82 9.08 8.22
CA ILE A 108 -1.41 10.43 7.82
C ILE A 108 -1.86 11.44 8.88
N GLU A 109 -3.12 11.38 9.30
CA GLU A 109 -3.71 12.25 10.33
C GLU A 109 -2.93 12.19 11.64
N ALA A 110 -2.52 10.99 12.07
CA ALA A 110 -1.72 10.80 13.26
C ALA A 110 -0.24 11.23 13.13
N THR A 111 0.26 11.50 11.90
CA THR A 111 1.69 11.76 11.64
C THR A 111 1.99 13.22 11.34
N VAL A 112 1.08 13.94 10.68
CA VAL A 112 1.28 15.35 10.35
C VAL A 112 1.17 16.25 11.59
N ASP A 113 1.75 17.45 11.50
CA ASP A 113 1.67 18.45 12.56
C ASP A 113 0.20 18.84 12.80
N PRO A 114 -0.28 18.98 14.05
CA PRO A 114 -1.66 19.36 14.36
C PRO A 114 -2.11 20.69 13.74
N SER A 115 -1.19 21.56 13.31
CA SER A 115 -1.53 22.78 12.58
C SER A 115 -1.83 22.56 11.08
N THR A 116 -1.56 21.37 10.55
CA THR A 116 -1.76 21.04 9.13
C THR A 116 -3.22 20.68 8.90
N ASN A 117 -3.89 21.42 8.02
CA ASN A 117 -5.25 21.08 7.62
C ASN A 117 -5.24 19.90 6.64
N ILE A 118 -5.97 18.83 6.96
CA ILE A 118 -6.08 17.64 6.10
C ILE A 118 -7.47 17.62 5.49
N VAL A 119 -7.54 17.69 4.16
CA VAL A 119 -8.80 17.60 3.44
C VAL A 119 -8.90 16.25 2.74
N PHE A 120 -9.98 15.52 3.00
CA PHE A 120 -10.28 14.28 2.30
C PHE A 120 -11.26 14.52 1.16
N SER A 121 -10.96 14.00 -0.04
CA SER A 121 -11.92 13.96 -1.13
C SER A 121 -11.80 12.68 -1.95
N LYS A 122 -12.88 11.93 -2.06
CA LYS A 122 -12.89 10.63 -2.77
C LYS A 122 -12.51 10.77 -4.25
N ASN A 123 -13.02 11.80 -4.91
CA ASN A 123 -12.81 12.06 -6.34
C ASN A 123 -12.95 13.57 -6.62
N PRO A 124 -11.95 14.40 -6.23
CA PRO A 124 -12.01 15.83 -6.44
C PRO A 124 -11.98 16.18 -7.94
N ASP A 125 -12.71 17.23 -8.32
CA ASP A 125 -12.65 17.82 -9.64
C ASP A 125 -11.60 18.95 -9.70
N ALA A 126 -11.34 19.46 -10.91
CA ALA A 126 -10.35 20.52 -11.13
C ALA A 126 -10.67 21.79 -10.33
N SER A 127 -11.95 22.21 -10.32
CA SER A 127 -12.41 23.40 -9.60
C SER A 127 -12.10 23.31 -8.10
N PHE A 128 -12.35 22.15 -7.50
CA PHE A 128 -12.03 21.89 -6.09
C PHE A 128 -10.53 21.98 -5.82
N LEU A 129 -9.71 21.41 -6.70
CA LEU A 129 -8.24 21.42 -6.55
C LEU A 129 -7.67 22.83 -6.62
N GLU A 130 -8.14 23.64 -7.58
CA GLU A 130 -7.69 25.01 -7.79
C GLU A 130 -8.09 25.96 -6.65
N GLN A 131 -9.28 25.79 -6.07
CA GLN A 131 -9.80 26.67 -5.01
C GLN A 131 -9.10 26.48 -3.67
N ASN A 132 -8.58 25.28 -3.38
CA ASN A 132 -8.06 24.92 -2.05
C ASN A 132 -6.54 25.05 -1.91
N ASN A 133 -5.81 25.29 -3.01
CA ASN A 133 -4.35 25.55 -3.03
C ASN A 133 -3.52 24.61 -2.12
N PHE A 134 -3.69 23.30 -2.29
CA PHE A 134 -3.00 22.31 -1.46
C PHE A 134 -1.48 22.32 -1.66
N SER A 135 -0.71 22.17 -0.57
CA SER A 135 0.75 22.10 -0.65
C SER A 135 1.23 20.84 -1.37
N TYR A 136 0.53 19.73 -1.16
CA TYR A 136 0.68 18.47 -1.90
C TYR A 136 -0.57 17.60 -1.74
N ALA A 137 -0.71 16.61 -2.61
CA ALA A 137 -1.77 15.63 -2.56
C ALA A 137 -1.22 14.20 -2.42
N ILE A 138 -1.87 13.39 -1.58
CA ILE A 138 -1.63 11.96 -1.46
C ILE A 138 -2.84 11.24 -2.08
N VAL A 139 -2.62 10.56 -3.20
CA VAL A 139 -3.67 9.86 -3.95
C VAL A 139 -3.55 8.36 -3.68
N VAL A 140 -4.56 7.77 -3.06
CA VAL A 140 -4.60 6.34 -2.74
C VAL A 140 -5.52 5.61 -3.70
N VAL A 141 -4.95 4.73 -4.52
CA VAL A 141 -5.68 3.87 -5.46
C VAL A 141 -5.46 2.40 -5.12
N ARG A 142 -6.45 1.54 -5.41
CA ARG A 142 -6.31 0.09 -5.13
C ARG A 142 -7.06 -0.83 -6.07
N GLU A 143 -6.63 -2.10 -6.12
CA GLU A 143 -7.51 -3.20 -6.52
C GLU A 143 -8.50 -3.54 -5.40
N PRO A 144 -9.78 -3.85 -5.71
CA PRO A 144 -10.71 -4.40 -4.72
C PRO A 144 -10.16 -5.73 -4.15
N PRO A 145 -10.53 -6.12 -2.92
CA PRO A 145 -10.17 -7.43 -2.38
C PRO A 145 -10.67 -8.55 -3.30
N TYR A 146 -9.84 -9.56 -3.50
CA TYR A 146 -10.16 -10.79 -4.22
C TYR A 146 -9.37 -11.96 -3.61
N ALA A 147 -9.82 -13.18 -3.90
CA ALA A 147 -9.09 -14.40 -3.61
C ALA A 147 -9.30 -15.39 -4.76
N GLU A 148 -8.25 -16.14 -5.09
CA GLU A 148 -8.28 -17.22 -6.07
C GLU A 148 -8.87 -16.77 -7.43
N THR A 149 -9.89 -17.47 -7.93
CA THR A 149 -10.50 -17.23 -9.25
C THR A 149 -11.18 -15.88 -9.37
N PHE A 150 -11.62 -15.27 -8.26
CA PHE A 150 -12.16 -13.90 -8.28
C PHE A 150 -11.08 -12.85 -8.56
N GLY A 151 -9.80 -13.23 -8.49
CA GLY A 151 -8.67 -12.39 -8.82
C GLY A 151 -8.25 -12.46 -10.29
N ASP A 152 -8.80 -13.39 -11.09
CA ASP A 152 -8.43 -13.51 -12.49
C ASP A 152 -8.86 -12.26 -13.26
N ASN A 153 -7.89 -11.56 -13.84
CA ASN A 153 -8.11 -10.30 -14.53
C ASN A 153 -7.09 -10.15 -15.65
N LEU A 154 -7.58 -10.14 -16.90
CA LEU A 154 -6.74 -10.01 -18.10
C LEU A 154 -6.35 -8.55 -18.40
N ASN A 155 -7.06 -7.58 -17.83
CA ASN A 155 -6.84 -6.16 -18.10
C ASN A 155 -5.84 -5.54 -17.12
N LEU A 156 -5.76 -6.06 -15.89
CA LEU A 156 -4.84 -5.60 -14.83
C LEU A 156 -4.81 -4.06 -14.64
N THR A 157 -5.97 -3.41 -14.77
CA THR A 157 -6.17 -2.00 -14.49
C THR A 157 -6.79 -1.78 -13.12
N VAL A 158 -6.45 -0.67 -12.47
CA VAL A 158 -7.16 -0.21 -11.27
C VAL A 158 -8.59 0.19 -11.66
N PRO A 159 -9.63 -0.21 -10.91
CA PRO A 159 -10.99 0.23 -11.19
C PRO A 159 -11.19 1.73 -11.07
N GLU A 160 -12.13 2.25 -11.83
CA GLU A 160 -12.47 3.68 -11.83
C GLU A 160 -12.90 4.20 -10.44
N PRO A 161 -12.54 5.44 -10.08
CA PRO A 161 -11.90 6.45 -10.93
C PRO A 161 -10.37 6.30 -11.08
N GLY A 162 -9.77 5.19 -10.62
CA GLY A 162 -8.33 4.87 -10.58
C GLY A 162 -7.38 5.80 -11.34
N LEU A 163 -7.21 5.57 -12.65
CA LEU A 163 -6.25 6.33 -13.47
C LEU A 163 -6.71 7.77 -13.74
N ASP A 164 -8.02 8.01 -13.87
CA ASP A 164 -8.58 9.35 -14.10
C ASP A 164 -8.38 10.26 -12.88
N LEU A 165 -8.55 9.71 -11.68
CA LEU A 165 -8.26 10.38 -10.42
C LEU A 165 -6.79 10.81 -10.34
N ILE A 166 -5.88 9.89 -10.66
CA ILE A 166 -4.44 10.20 -10.71
C ILE A 166 -4.20 11.32 -11.72
N ARG A 167 -4.73 11.19 -12.93
CA ARG A 167 -4.55 12.17 -14.00
C ARG A 167 -5.01 13.56 -13.58
N ASN A 168 -6.18 13.66 -12.95
CA ASN A 168 -6.77 14.92 -12.54
C ASN A 168 -5.99 15.57 -11.39
N VAL A 169 -5.71 14.82 -10.32
CA VAL A 169 -5.03 15.38 -9.14
C VAL A 169 -3.58 15.76 -9.45
N CYS A 170 -2.83 14.87 -10.11
CA CYS A 170 -1.42 15.06 -10.42
C CYS A 170 -1.13 16.10 -11.51
N ALA A 171 -2.16 16.49 -12.28
CA ALA A 171 -2.03 17.59 -13.23
C ALA A 171 -2.08 18.96 -12.55
N THR A 172 -2.72 19.08 -11.38
CA THR A 172 -2.99 20.36 -10.71
C THR A 172 -2.12 20.56 -9.47
N VAL A 173 -1.88 19.51 -8.69
CA VAL A 173 -1.16 19.56 -7.42
C VAL A 173 -0.01 18.56 -7.43
N LYS A 174 1.12 18.91 -6.82
CA LYS A 174 2.23 17.97 -6.59
C LYS A 174 1.70 16.74 -5.88
N CYS A 175 1.79 15.58 -6.50
CA CYS A 175 1.10 14.37 -6.09
C CYS A 175 2.03 13.21 -5.74
N VAL A 176 1.67 12.50 -4.67
CA VAL A 176 2.23 11.20 -4.31
C VAL A 176 1.13 10.17 -4.51
N VAL A 177 1.33 9.22 -5.41
CA VAL A 177 0.40 8.12 -5.64
C VAL A 177 0.83 6.89 -4.86
N ILE A 178 -0.08 6.36 -4.06
CA ILE A 178 0.08 5.10 -3.33
C ILE A 178 -0.82 4.05 -3.98
N MET A 179 -0.21 3.03 -4.57
CA MET A 179 -0.89 1.89 -5.19
C MET A 179 -0.98 0.72 -4.22
N ILE A 180 -2.19 0.34 -3.85
CA ILE A 180 -2.47 -0.88 -3.08
C ILE A 180 -2.95 -1.96 -4.05
N SER A 181 -2.13 -2.97 -4.30
CA SER A 181 -2.44 -4.03 -5.25
C SER A 181 -1.80 -5.35 -4.84
N GLY A 182 -2.41 -6.47 -5.24
CA GLY A 182 -1.79 -7.79 -5.02
C GLY A 182 -0.64 -8.07 -5.99
N ARG A 183 -0.47 -7.22 -7.01
CA ARG A 183 0.37 -7.44 -8.19
C ARG A 183 0.65 -6.13 -8.94
N PRO A 184 1.61 -6.10 -9.88
CA PRO A 184 1.78 -4.99 -10.81
C PRO A 184 0.51 -4.74 -11.65
N LEU A 185 0.20 -3.47 -11.90
CA LEU A 185 -0.96 -3.02 -12.69
C LEU A 185 -0.54 -2.02 -13.75
N VAL A 186 -1.41 -1.80 -14.74
CA VAL A 186 -1.24 -0.76 -15.75
C VAL A 186 -1.17 0.61 -15.07
N VAL A 187 -0.05 1.30 -15.22
CA VAL A 187 0.19 2.66 -14.72
C VAL A 187 0.93 3.55 -15.73
N GLU A 188 1.49 2.96 -16.79
CA GLU A 188 2.25 3.66 -17.83
C GLU A 188 1.53 4.93 -18.37
N PRO A 189 0.19 4.92 -18.63
CA PRO A 189 -0.49 6.09 -19.19
C PRO A 189 -0.56 7.34 -18.30
N VAL A 190 -0.16 7.24 -17.03
CA VAL A 190 -0.18 8.35 -16.06
C VAL A 190 1.17 8.53 -15.35
N ILE A 191 2.16 7.68 -15.62
CA ILE A 191 3.41 7.66 -14.85
C ILE A 191 4.22 8.95 -15.01
N ASP A 192 4.10 9.63 -16.14
CA ASP A 192 4.71 10.92 -16.44
C ASP A 192 4.17 12.04 -15.53
N LYS A 193 2.86 12.01 -15.23
CA LYS A 193 2.17 13.01 -14.40
C LYS A 193 2.48 12.89 -12.92
N ILE A 194 2.70 11.66 -12.44
CA ILE A 194 2.92 11.37 -11.02
C ILE A 194 4.26 11.97 -10.56
N ASP A 195 4.29 12.70 -9.44
CA ASP A 195 5.56 13.22 -8.91
C ASP A 195 6.30 12.15 -8.09
N ALA A 196 5.60 11.42 -7.21
CA ALA A 196 6.14 10.21 -6.57
C ALA A 196 5.17 9.03 -6.62
N PHE A 197 5.69 7.83 -6.86
CA PHE A 197 4.90 6.61 -7.01
C PHE A 197 5.37 5.52 -6.06
N VAL A 198 4.48 5.05 -5.19
CA VAL A 198 4.75 4.02 -4.18
C VAL A 198 3.88 2.80 -4.43
N ALA A 199 4.51 1.64 -4.61
CA ALA A 199 3.83 0.36 -4.56
C ALA A 199 3.75 -0.10 -3.10
N ALA A 200 2.54 -0.17 -2.55
CA ALA A 200 2.28 -0.52 -1.15
C ALA A 200 1.76 -1.95 -0.97
N TRP A 201 1.58 -2.69 -2.06
CA TRP A 201 1.08 -4.07 -2.05
C TRP A 201 -0.26 -4.19 -1.30
N LEU A 202 -0.37 -5.14 -0.37
CA LEU A 202 -1.48 -5.30 0.55
C LEU A 202 -0.95 -5.16 2.00
N PRO A 203 -0.87 -3.93 2.54
CA PRO A 203 -0.07 -3.64 3.75
C PRO A 203 -0.71 -4.10 5.08
N GLY A 204 -1.80 -4.88 5.05
CA GLY A 204 -2.42 -5.38 6.27
C GLY A 204 -3.01 -4.28 7.17
N SER A 205 -2.84 -4.42 8.49
CA SER A 205 -3.52 -3.63 9.51
C SER A 205 -2.78 -2.35 9.95
N GLU A 206 -1.51 -2.22 9.63
CA GLU A 206 -0.64 -1.20 10.23
C GLU A 206 -0.28 -0.10 9.22
N GLY A 207 -1.29 0.67 8.80
CA GLY A 207 -1.13 1.80 7.85
C GLY A 207 -0.08 2.82 8.28
N ARG A 208 0.27 2.89 9.58
CA ARG A 208 1.37 3.71 10.11
C ARG A 208 2.72 3.40 9.46
N GLY A 209 2.96 2.16 9.04
CA GLY A 209 4.19 1.80 8.32
C GLY A 209 4.29 2.49 6.95
N VAL A 210 3.16 2.89 6.36
CA VAL A 210 3.16 3.72 5.14
C VAL A 210 3.58 5.15 5.47
N ALA A 211 2.98 5.74 6.51
CA ALA A 211 3.31 7.10 6.94
C ALA A 211 4.78 7.25 7.38
N ASP A 212 5.34 6.23 8.06
CA ASP A 212 6.73 6.18 8.52
C ASP A 212 7.74 6.56 7.42
N VAL A 213 7.55 6.07 6.20
CA VAL A 213 8.48 6.32 5.08
C VAL A 213 8.07 7.50 4.21
N LEU A 214 6.77 7.80 4.12
CA LEU A 214 6.30 8.98 3.39
C LEU A 214 6.80 10.28 4.02
N PHE A 215 6.83 10.34 5.36
CA PHE A 215 7.24 11.52 6.12
C PHE A 215 8.67 11.44 6.67
N GLY A 216 9.43 10.42 6.25
CA GLY A 216 10.87 10.35 6.48
C GLY A 216 11.31 10.00 7.90
N ASP A 217 10.44 9.37 8.71
CA ASP A 217 10.88 8.73 9.97
C ASP A 217 11.79 7.53 9.66
N TYR A 218 11.56 6.88 8.53
CA TYR A 218 12.40 5.83 7.96
C TYR A 218 12.64 6.06 6.47
N GLY A 219 13.70 5.43 5.94
CA GLY A 219 14.00 5.41 4.51
C GLY A 219 13.27 4.29 3.77
N PHE A 220 12.94 4.51 2.49
CA PHE A 220 12.49 3.44 1.60
C PHE A 220 13.64 2.46 1.33
N THR A 221 13.35 1.17 1.48
CA THR A 221 14.34 0.10 1.28
C THR A 221 13.84 -1.04 0.39
N GLY A 222 12.52 -1.14 0.18
CA GLY A 222 11.91 -2.19 -0.61
C GLY A 222 12.39 -2.19 -2.07
N LYS A 223 12.45 -3.39 -2.64
CA LYS A 223 12.77 -3.66 -4.03
C LYS A 223 11.67 -4.52 -4.65
N LEU A 224 11.37 -4.30 -5.91
CA LEU A 224 10.33 -5.03 -6.62
C LEU A 224 10.63 -6.54 -6.61
N PRO A 225 9.75 -7.38 -6.03
CA PRO A 225 9.89 -8.83 -6.10
C PRO A 225 9.33 -9.42 -7.41
N ARG A 226 8.71 -8.58 -8.25
CA ARG A 226 8.17 -8.93 -9.57
C ARG A 226 8.44 -7.83 -10.58
N THR A 227 8.59 -8.20 -11.84
CA THR A 227 8.63 -7.26 -12.97
C THR A 227 7.35 -6.43 -13.06
N TRP A 228 7.47 -5.11 -13.24
CA TRP A 228 6.35 -4.24 -13.57
C TRP A 228 6.30 -4.03 -15.09
N PHE A 229 5.22 -4.50 -15.74
CA PHE A 229 5.04 -4.40 -17.19
C PHE A 229 4.61 -2.98 -17.62
N LYS A 230 4.85 -2.62 -18.88
CA LYS A 230 4.31 -1.40 -19.49
C LYS A 230 2.85 -1.61 -19.90
N SER A 231 2.59 -2.74 -20.55
CA SER A 231 1.25 -3.14 -20.99
C SER A 231 0.99 -4.63 -20.82
N VAL A 232 -0.29 -5.02 -20.73
CA VAL A 232 -0.68 -6.42 -20.49
C VAL A 232 -0.35 -7.34 -21.68
N GLU A 233 -0.21 -6.79 -22.88
CA GLU A 233 0.19 -7.51 -24.09
C GLU A 233 1.62 -8.04 -24.02
N GLN A 234 2.45 -7.54 -23.09
CA GLN A 234 3.78 -8.08 -22.84
C GLN A 234 3.75 -9.40 -22.05
N LEU A 235 2.60 -9.76 -21.46
CA LEU A 235 2.53 -10.92 -20.58
C LEU A 235 2.40 -12.24 -21.37
N PRO A 236 3.08 -13.32 -20.93
CA PRO A 236 4.01 -13.39 -19.80
C PRO A 236 5.39 -12.78 -20.14
N MET A 237 5.94 -12.00 -19.18
CA MET A 237 7.29 -11.44 -19.26
C MET A 237 7.96 -11.46 -17.88
N ASN A 238 9.04 -12.21 -17.76
CA ASN A 238 9.82 -12.40 -16.55
C ASN A 238 11.29 -12.04 -16.77
N PHE A 239 12.00 -11.79 -15.67
CA PHE A 239 13.43 -11.51 -15.71
C PHE A 239 14.19 -12.67 -16.37
N GLY A 240 15.01 -12.36 -17.37
CA GLY A 240 15.77 -13.34 -18.15
C GLY A 240 15.14 -13.73 -19.49
N ASP A 241 13.89 -13.34 -19.76
CA ASP A 241 13.26 -13.58 -21.06
C ASP A 241 13.94 -12.76 -22.16
N ALA A 242 13.98 -13.29 -23.39
CA ALA A 242 14.60 -12.62 -24.53
C ALA A 242 13.89 -11.29 -24.90
N HIS A 243 12.58 -11.21 -24.66
CA HIS A 243 11.73 -10.04 -24.91
C HIS A 243 11.51 -9.19 -23.64
N TYR A 244 12.43 -9.22 -22.67
CA TYR A 244 12.31 -8.50 -21.40
C TYR A 244 12.42 -6.98 -21.57
N ASP A 245 11.28 -6.29 -21.62
CA ASP A 245 11.16 -4.82 -21.72
C ASP A 245 10.21 -4.22 -20.66
N PRO A 246 10.61 -4.20 -19.37
CA PRO A 246 9.75 -3.79 -18.28
C PRO A 246 9.57 -2.26 -18.18
N LEU A 247 8.48 -1.82 -17.55
CA LEU A 247 8.36 -0.44 -17.05
C LEU A 247 9.29 -0.22 -15.86
N PHE A 248 9.26 -1.16 -14.91
CA PHE A 248 10.21 -1.23 -13.81
C PHE A 248 10.74 -2.66 -13.69
N PRO A 249 12.07 -2.88 -13.78
CA PRO A 249 12.63 -4.23 -13.75
C PRO A 249 12.52 -4.88 -12.36
N LEU A 250 12.65 -6.21 -12.32
CA LEU A 250 12.79 -6.96 -11.08
C LEU A 250 13.95 -6.38 -10.25
N GLY A 251 13.74 -6.24 -8.94
CA GLY A 251 14.73 -5.68 -8.02
C GLY A 251 14.83 -4.14 -8.03
N PHE A 252 14.05 -3.45 -8.87
CA PHE A 252 14.02 -1.99 -8.88
C PHE A 252 13.37 -1.42 -7.60
N GLY A 253 13.83 -0.26 -7.16
CA GLY A 253 13.24 0.49 -6.04
C GLY A 253 14.19 1.60 -5.60
N ILE A 254 13.70 2.83 -5.51
CA ILE A 254 14.46 3.99 -5.08
C ILE A 254 14.61 3.93 -3.55
N SER A 255 15.82 4.19 -3.06
CA SER A 255 16.07 4.27 -1.62
C SER A 255 16.09 5.72 -1.15
N THR A 256 15.61 5.98 0.06
CA THR A 256 15.69 7.29 0.72
C THR A 256 16.37 7.15 2.07
N SER A 257 16.85 8.26 2.62
CA SER A 257 17.39 8.31 4.00
C SER A 257 16.35 8.94 4.93
N PRO A 258 16.30 8.55 6.22
CA PRO A 258 15.49 9.25 7.21
C PRO A 258 15.91 10.71 7.34
N VAL A 259 14.98 11.61 7.68
CA VAL A 259 15.24 13.05 7.80
C VAL A 259 15.97 13.39 9.11
N ASN A 260 15.77 12.59 10.15
CA ASN A 260 16.35 12.81 11.49
C ASN A 260 17.39 11.73 11.87
N ALA A 261 18.12 11.18 10.88
CA ALA A 261 19.15 10.16 11.10
C ALA A 261 20.42 10.70 11.75
#